data_AF-A0A7W0Z4N9-F1
#
_entry.id   AF-A0A7W0Z4N9-F1
#
_cell.length_a   1.000
_cell.length_b   1.000
_cell.length_c   1.000
_cell.angle_alpha   90.00
_cell.angle_beta   90.00
_cell.angle_gamma   90.00
#
_symmetry.space_group_name_H-M   'P 1'
#
loop_
_entity.id
_entity.type
_entity.pdbx_description
1 polymer ?
#
loop_
_entity_poly.entity_id
_entity_poly.type
_entity_poly.pdbx_seq_one_letter_code
_entity_poly.pdbx_strand_id
1 'polypeptide(L)' 'MTAMTMTPEQENTFYADPANQKPQGPPVRRKAKLSEPVPVRFPEDLLNEVRSRAAADDRSVSNWIRRAVEHELQRSTN' A
#
# COMPACT_ATOMS: atom_id res chain seq x y z
N MET A 1 3.35 -19.39 14.96
CA MET A 1 4.26 -18.31 15.38
C MET A 1 3.42 -17.09 15.65
N THR A 2 3.27 -16.72 16.92
CA THR A 2 2.51 -15.54 17.35
C THR A 2 3.23 -14.31 16.83
N ALA A 3 2.58 -13.53 15.95
CA ALA A 3 3.14 -12.26 15.50
C ALA A 3 3.25 -11.34 16.72
N MET A 4 4.47 -11.12 17.21
CA MET A 4 4.72 -10.07 18.19
C MET A 4 4.36 -8.75 17.52
N THR A 5 3.44 -8.01 18.12
CA THR A 5 3.04 -6.70 17.61
C THR A 5 4.18 -5.72 17.88
N MET A 6 5.07 -5.56 16.91
CA MET A 6 6.15 -4.56 16.93
C MET A 6 5.64 -3.24 16.38
N THR A 7 6.18 -2.13 16.88
CA THR A 7 6.00 -0.82 16.26
C THR A 7 6.79 -0.73 14.94
N PRO A 8 6.43 0.18 14.01
CA PRO A 8 7.16 0.34 12.74
C PRO A 8 8.67 0.58 12.93
N GLU A 9 9.07 1.34 13.94
CA GLU A 9 10.48 1.62 14.24
C GLU A 9 11.23 0.37 14.73
N GLN A 10 10.58 -0.45 15.56
CA GLN A 10 11.14 -1.71 16.04
C GLN A 10 11.30 -2.71 14.89
N GLU A 11 10.33 -2.79 13.99
CA GLU A 11 10.40 -3.63 12.81
C GLU A 11 11.56 -3.21 11.89
N ASN A 12 11.70 -1.91 11.63
CA ASN A 12 12.79 -1.37 10.84
C ASN A 12 14.17 -1.70 11.45
N THR A 13 14.30 -1.53 12.77
CA THR A 13 15.52 -1.89 13.50
C THR A 13 15.82 -3.39 13.44
N PHE A 14 14.80 -4.24 13.56
CA PHE A 14 14.94 -5.70 13.48
C PHE A 14 15.45 -6.16 12.11
N TYR A 15 14.94 -5.57 11.02
CA TYR A 15 15.37 -5.90 9.66
C TYR A 15 16.65 -5.20 9.20
N ALA A 16 17.26 -4.34 10.02
CA ALA A 16 18.58 -3.77 9.74
C ALA A 16 19.70 -4.82 9.75
N ASP A 17 19.52 -5.94 10.47
CA ASP A 17 20.42 -7.09 10.44
C ASP A 17 20.16 -7.97 9.18
N PRO A 18 21.14 -8.18 8.30
CA PRO A 18 21.01 -9.06 7.12
C PRO A 18 20.57 -10.50 7.46
N ALA A 19 20.87 -11.01 8.65
CA ALA A 19 20.43 -12.33 9.08
C ALA A 19 18.90 -12.45 9.15
N ASN A 20 18.22 -11.36 9.52
CA ASN A 20 16.76 -11.30 9.66
C ASN A 20 16.05 -11.07 8.32
N GLN A 21 16.77 -10.80 7.24
CA GLN A 21 16.21 -10.63 5.89
C GLN A 21 16.06 -11.95 5.13
N LYS A 22 16.41 -13.09 5.74
CA LYS A 22 16.26 -14.41 5.12
C LYS A 22 14.79 -14.80 5.06
N PRO A 23 14.23 -15.08 3.86
CA PRO A 23 12.85 -15.53 3.73
C PRO A 23 12.63 -16.80 4.55
N GLN A 24 11.60 -16.80 5.38
CA GLN A 24 11.22 -17.97 6.17
C GLN A 24 10.21 -18.82 5.40
N GLY A 25 10.42 -20.13 5.41
CA GLY A 25 9.52 -21.11 4.80
C GLY A 25 9.80 -21.42 3.33
N PRO A 26 9.04 -22.36 2.75
CA PRO A 26 9.19 -22.75 1.35
C PRO A 26 8.76 -21.61 0.41
N PRO A 27 9.37 -21.45 -0.77
CA PRO A 27 8.95 -20.47 -1.76
C PRO A 27 7.49 -20.67 -2.17
N VAL A 28 6.70 -19.59 -2.16
CA VAL A 28 5.29 -19.60 -2.59
C VAL A 28 5.14 -18.82 -3.89
N ARG A 29 4.46 -19.40 -4.89
CA ARG A 29 4.04 -18.66 -6.09
C ARG A 29 2.85 -17.76 -5.78
N ARG A 30 2.96 -16.48 -6.12
CA ARG A 30 1.85 -15.53 -5.99
C ARG A 30 0.71 -15.93 -6.94
N LYS A 31 -0.50 -16.14 -6.40
CA LYS A 31 -1.66 -16.66 -7.17
C LYS A 31 -2.29 -15.65 -8.14
N ALA A 32 -2.16 -14.36 -7.90
CA ALA A 32 -2.82 -13.32 -8.70
C ALA A 32 -1.86 -12.61 -9.67
N LYS A 33 -2.25 -12.58 -10.95
CA LYS A 33 -1.73 -11.59 -11.90
C LYS A 33 -2.05 -10.19 -11.34
N LEU A 34 -1.09 -9.27 -11.41
CA LEU A 34 -1.43 -7.86 -11.18
C LEU A 34 -2.50 -7.48 -12.19
N SER A 35 -3.53 -6.75 -11.76
CA SER A 35 -4.44 -6.08 -12.68
C SER A 35 -3.63 -5.25 -13.68
N GLU A 36 -4.06 -5.21 -14.93
CA GLU A 36 -3.44 -4.36 -15.94
C GLU A 36 -3.43 -2.90 -15.45
N PRO A 37 -2.28 -2.21 -15.50
CA PRO A 37 -2.20 -0.83 -15.04
C PRO A 37 -2.91 0.10 -16.02
N VAL A 38 -3.82 0.93 -15.51
CA VAL A 38 -4.47 2.00 -16.29
C VAL A 38 -3.75 3.33 -15.99
N PRO A 39 -3.04 3.94 -16.96
CA PRO A 39 -2.35 5.20 -16.74
C PRO A 39 -3.33 6.37 -16.68
N VAL A 40 -3.31 7.13 -15.58
CA VAL A 40 -4.07 8.37 -15.39
C VAL A 40 -3.10 9.51 -15.21
N ARG A 41 -3.27 10.60 -15.98
CA ARG A 41 -2.42 11.79 -15.89
C ARG A 41 -3.07 12.79 -14.94
N PHE A 42 -2.34 13.20 -13.92
CA PHE A 42 -2.73 14.29 -13.04
C PHE A 42 -1.80 15.49 -13.24
N PRO A 43 -2.34 16.72 -13.12
CA PRO A 43 -1.50 17.89 -12.84
C PRO A 43 -0.66 17.65 -11.59
N GLU A 44 0.54 18.26 -11.55
CA GLU A 44 1.50 18.02 -10.47
C GLU A 44 0.94 18.40 -9.08
N ASP A 45 0.26 19.53 -9.00
CA ASP A 45 -0.36 20.00 -7.75
C ASP A 45 -1.37 19.00 -7.20
N LEU A 46 -2.22 18.46 -8.08
CA LEU A 46 -3.21 17.44 -7.71
C LEU A 46 -2.53 16.14 -7.29
N LEU A 47 -1.47 15.73 -7.99
CA LEU A 47 -0.71 14.53 -7.61
C LEU A 47 -0.08 14.67 -6.23
N ASN A 48 0.44 15.86 -5.89
CA ASN A 48 1.02 16.15 -4.59
C ASN A 48 -0.05 16.10 -3.48
N GLU A 49 -1.22 16.65 -3.73
CA GLU A 49 -2.35 16.57 -2.79
C GLU A 49 -2.78 15.12 -2.55
N VAL A 50 -2.92 14.32 -3.61
CA VAL A 50 -3.25 12.89 -3.51
C VAL A 50 -2.21 12.14 -2.67
N ARG A 51 -0.91 12.42 -2.86
CA ARG A 51 0.17 11.84 -2.05
C ARG A 51 0.04 12.21 -0.58
N SER A 52 -0.23 13.48 -0.28
CA SER A 52 -0.40 13.97 1.09
C SER A 52 -1.59 13.29 1.78
N ARG A 53 -2.73 13.17 1.10
CA ARG A 53 -3.93 12.52 1.65
C ARG A 53 -3.73 11.02 1.85
N ALA A 54 -3.07 10.35 0.91
CA ALA A 54 -2.73 8.94 1.04
C ALA A 54 -1.82 8.66 2.24
N ALA A 55 -0.80 9.52 2.46
CA ALA A 55 0.09 9.42 3.61
C ALA A 55 -0.65 9.66 4.93
N ALA A 56 -1.55 10.66 4.98
CA ALA A 56 -2.37 10.94 6.17
C ALA A 56 -3.28 9.76 6.56
N ASP A 57 -3.73 8.97 5.58
CA ASP A 57 -4.58 7.80 5.79
C ASP A 57 -3.81 6.48 6.00
N ASP A 58 -2.47 6.53 6.08
CA ASP A 58 -1.56 5.37 6.13
C ASP A 58 -1.81 4.38 4.97
N ARG A 59 -1.91 4.91 3.75
CA ARG A 59 -2.22 4.14 2.53
C ARG A 59 -1.24 4.45 1.41
N SER A 60 -1.06 3.47 0.52
CA SER A 60 -0.46 3.74 -0.78
C SER A 60 -1.38 4.59 -1.66
N VAL A 61 -0.78 5.41 -2.53
CA VAL A 61 -1.50 6.27 -3.49
C VAL A 61 -2.53 5.49 -4.31
N SER A 62 -2.15 4.32 -4.84
CA SER A 62 -3.07 3.50 -5.63
C SER A 62 -4.25 2.96 -4.82
N ASN A 63 -4.04 2.60 -3.54
CA ASN A 63 -5.13 2.14 -2.68
C ASN A 63 -6.06 3.30 -2.31
N TRP A 64 -5.48 4.47 -2.01
CA TRP A 64 -6.23 5.68 -1.72
C TRP A 64 -7.12 6.10 -2.91
N ILE A 65 -6.57 6.16 -4.13
CA ILE A 65 -7.33 6.49 -5.35
C ILE A 65 -8.47 5.50 -5.58
N ARG A 66 -8.22 4.18 -5.49
CA ARG A 66 -9.27 3.17 -5.70
C ARG A 66 -10.45 3.37 -4.75
N ARG A 67 -10.17 3.63 -3.46
CA ARG A 67 -11.20 3.90 -2.47
C ARG A 67 -11.95 5.20 -2.72
N ALA A 68 -11.25 6.26 -3.11
CA ALA A 68 -11.88 7.53 -3.46
C ALA A 68 -12.85 7.35 -4.64
N VAL A 69 -12.45 6.62 -5.68
CA VAL A 69 -13.31 6.29 -6.84
C VAL A 69 -14.51 5.43 -6.42
N GLU A 70 -14.30 4.37 -5.64
CA GLU A 70 -15.38 3.50 -5.16
C GLU A 70 -16.43 4.30 -4.35
N HIS A 71 -15.97 5.16 -3.45
CA HIS A 71 -16.84 6.03 -2.65
C HIS A 71 -17.63 7.03 -3.51
N GLU A 72 -17.01 7.63 -4.52
CA GLU A 72 -17.68 8.55 -5.44
C GLU A 72 -18.77 7.84 -6.26
N LEU A 73 -18.50 6.63 -6.75
CA LEU A 73 -19.48 5.83 -7.48
C LEU A 73 -20.65 5.40 -6.60
N GLN A 74 -20.40 5.06 -5.34
CA GLN A 74 -21.45 4.74 -4.37
C GLN A 74 -22.34 5.96 -4.08
N ARG A 75 -21.75 7.15 -3.94
CA ARG A 75 -22.51 8.40 -3.75
C ARG A 75 -23.38 8.75 -4.95
N SER A 76 -22.88 8.52 -6.16
CA SER A 76 -23.57 8.87 -7.40
C SER A 76 -24.74 7.93 -7.74
N THR A 77 -24.82 6.78 -7.07
CA THR A 77 -25.86 5.75 -7.32
C THR A 77 -27.03 5.85 -6.31
N ASN A 78 -26.89 6.68 -5.27
CA ASN A 78 -27.91 6.98 -4.27
C ASN A 78 -28.54 8.36 -4.53
#